data_AF-A0A818KNX7-F1
#
_entry.id   AF-A0A818KNX7-F1
#
_cell.length_a   1.000
_cell.length_b   1.000
_cell.length_c   1.000
_cell.angle_alpha   90.00
_cell.angle_beta   90.00
_cell.angle_gamma   90.00
#
_symmetry.space_group_name_H-M   'P 1'
#
loop_
_entity.id
_entity.type
_entity.pdbx_description
1 polymer ?
#
loop_
_entity_poly.entity_id
_entity_poly.type
_entity_poly.pdbx_seq_one_letter_code
_entity_poly.pdbx_strand_id
1 'polypeptide(L)'
;MTYFRYGGVNVTFFAVPSYDHFNDNYTLLLYNNYIDSIKNANIKNIPSVESLLIADAWETLLRTINRMLSSPNETRDKLKVFRQGKFYNGLTPGIDCRNNFIESWSPGKVYLENLLNISFHGLTGNVQFSNRTGQRTNYTFDVYRVTRNDMPKHIGFFRAPTTLEV
;
A
#
# COMPACT_ATOMS: atom_id res chain seq x y z
N MET A 1 31.63 -23.91 -7.51
CA MET A 1 30.61 -23.06 -8.17
C MET A 1 29.44 -23.94 -8.59
N THR A 2 28.41 -24.01 -7.76
CA THR A 2 27.17 -24.74 -8.06
C THR A 2 26.23 -23.80 -8.82
N TYR A 3 26.20 -23.93 -10.15
CA TYR A 3 25.25 -23.21 -10.98
C TYR A 3 23.84 -23.74 -10.70
N PHE A 4 22.90 -22.80 -10.51
CA PHE A 4 21.47 -23.08 -10.45
C PHE A 4 21.05 -23.76 -11.78
N ARG A 5 20.61 -25.03 -11.75
CA ARG A 5 20.08 -25.76 -12.92
C ARG A 5 18.65 -26.22 -12.61
N TYR A 6 17.64 -25.40 -12.92
CA TYR A 6 16.24 -25.84 -12.87
C TYR A 6 15.52 -25.47 -14.17
N GLY A 7 14.89 -26.48 -14.80
CA GLY A 7 13.86 -26.32 -15.85
C GLY A 7 14.33 -25.81 -17.22
N GLY A 8 13.94 -26.48 -18.29
CA GLY A 8 14.16 -26.01 -19.67
C GLY A 8 13.22 -24.89 -20.12
N VAL A 9 12.75 -24.04 -19.20
CA VAL A 9 11.68 -23.06 -19.43
C VAL A 9 12.17 -21.67 -19.04
N ASN A 10 11.85 -20.69 -19.89
CA ASN A 10 12.06 -19.28 -19.58
C ASN A 10 10.85 -18.77 -18.80
N VAL A 11 11.09 -18.16 -17.64
CA VAL A 11 10.04 -17.58 -16.80
C VAL A 11 10.21 -16.07 -16.80
N THR A 12 9.12 -15.36 -17.05
CA THR A 12 9.05 -13.90 -16.91
C THR A 12 8.05 -13.58 -15.81
N PHE A 13 8.40 -12.70 -14.89
CA PHE A 13 7.55 -12.34 -13.77
C PHE A 13 7.71 -10.87 -13.37
N PHE A 14 6.72 -10.37 -12.64
CA PHE A 14 6.71 -9.03 -12.07
C PHE A 14 7.21 -9.06 -10.64
N ALA A 15 7.97 -8.03 -10.23
CA ALA A 15 8.45 -7.86 -8.87
C ALA A 15 7.99 -6.52 -8.29
N VAL A 16 7.67 -6.55 -6.99
CA VAL A 16 7.32 -5.39 -6.16
C VAL A 16 8.02 -5.55 -4.81
N PRO A 17 8.72 -4.53 -4.30
CA PRO A 17 9.05 -3.25 -4.95
C PRO A 17 10.03 -3.41 -6.12
N SER A 18 10.18 -2.35 -6.93
CA SER A 18 11.24 -2.31 -7.96
C SER A 18 12.64 -2.36 -7.34
N TYR A 19 13.62 -2.87 -8.07
CA TYR A 19 15.04 -2.93 -7.73
C TYR A 19 15.61 -1.55 -7.45
N ASP A 20 15.28 -0.58 -8.31
CA ASP A 20 15.69 0.82 -8.17
C ASP A 20 15.12 1.48 -6.91
N HIS A 21 14.09 0.87 -6.31
CA HIS A 21 13.46 1.35 -5.08
C HIS A 21 14.37 1.22 -3.86
N PHE A 22 15.36 0.31 -3.90
CA PHE A 22 16.39 0.18 -2.87
C PHE A 22 17.58 1.12 -3.09
N ASN A 23 17.53 2.01 -4.08
CA ASN A 23 18.52 3.09 -4.25
C ASN A 23 17.99 4.46 -3.76
N ASP A 24 16.72 4.56 -3.36
CA ASP A 24 16.15 5.77 -2.76
C ASP A 24 16.50 5.84 -1.26
N ASN A 25 17.16 6.90 -0.82
CA ASN A 25 17.61 7.07 0.58
C ASN A 25 16.47 6.92 1.61
N TYR A 26 15.24 7.33 1.27
CA TYR A 26 14.08 7.25 2.17
C TYR A 26 13.54 5.82 2.32
N THR A 27 13.45 5.08 1.21
CA THR A 27 13.03 3.68 1.22
C THR A 27 14.12 2.79 1.81
N LEU A 28 15.39 3.10 1.54
CA LEU A 28 16.53 2.48 2.23
C LEU A 28 16.47 2.72 3.74
N LEU A 29 16.12 3.92 4.21
CA LEU A 29 15.96 4.20 5.64
C LEU A 29 14.81 3.40 6.26
N LEU A 30 13.63 3.37 5.62
CA LEU A 30 12.49 2.58 6.09
C LEU A 30 12.79 1.08 6.07
N TYR A 31 13.39 0.60 4.98
CA TYR A 31 13.82 -0.77 4.84
C TYR A 31 14.92 -1.13 5.84
N ASN A 32 15.93 -0.29 6.04
CA ASN A 32 17.02 -0.56 6.98
C ASN A 32 16.53 -0.55 8.43
N ASN A 33 15.69 0.41 8.83
CA ASN A 33 15.09 0.40 10.17
C ASN A 33 14.25 -0.87 10.41
N TYR A 34 13.50 -1.28 9.39
CA TYR A 34 12.71 -2.51 9.43
C TYR A 34 13.60 -3.77 9.41
N ILE A 35 14.64 -3.82 8.59
CA ILE A 35 15.58 -4.93 8.48
C ILE A 35 16.47 -5.04 9.72
N ASP A 36 16.85 -3.93 10.35
CA ASP A 36 17.60 -3.95 11.60
C ASP A 36 16.73 -4.51 12.74
N SER A 37 15.43 -4.18 12.76
CA SER A 37 14.48 -4.81 13.68
C SER A 37 14.34 -6.33 13.45
N ILE A 38 14.37 -6.76 12.19
CA ILE A 38 14.29 -8.17 11.75
C ILE A 38 15.57 -8.94 12.03
N LYS A 39 16.75 -8.34 11.78
CA LYS A 39 18.07 -8.92 12.05
C LYS A 39 18.25 -9.13 13.56
N ASN A 40 17.85 -8.15 14.38
CA ASN A 40 17.84 -8.28 15.83
C ASN A 40 16.85 -9.38 16.31
N ALA A 41 15.83 -9.68 15.52
CA ALA A 41 14.87 -10.77 15.77
C ALA A 41 15.27 -12.12 15.15
N ASN A 42 16.46 -12.27 14.55
CA ASN A 42 16.91 -13.48 13.82
C ASN A 42 15.96 -13.93 12.68
N ILE A 43 15.18 -13.01 12.11
CA ILE A 43 14.27 -13.30 10.99
C ILE A 43 15.10 -13.24 9.70
N LYS A 44 15.33 -14.39 9.06
CA LYS A 44 16.16 -14.51 7.83
C LYS A 44 15.41 -14.23 6.51
N ASN A 45 14.11 -13.96 6.58
CA ASN A 45 13.26 -13.97 5.39
C ASN A 45 12.99 -12.55 4.88
N ILE A 46 13.11 -12.39 3.56
CA ILE A 46 12.62 -11.21 2.85
C ILE A 46 11.08 -11.17 3.01
N PRO A 47 10.49 -10.02 3.38
CA PRO A 47 9.05 -9.90 3.52
C PRO A 47 8.34 -10.24 2.21
N SER A 48 7.19 -10.89 2.32
CA SER A 48 6.34 -11.13 1.16
C SER A 48 5.75 -9.81 0.64
N VAL A 49 5.33 -9.78 -0.63
CA VAL A 49 4.68 -8.60 -1.24
C VAL A 49 3.44 -8.19 -0.45
N GLU A 50 2.68 -9.16 0.05
CA GLU A 50 1.48 -8.94 0.88
C GLU A 50 1.83 -8.22 2.19
N SER A 51 2.97 -8.57 2.80
CA SER A 51 3.43 -7.94 4.03
C SER A 51 3.79 -6.46 3.81
N LEU A 52 4.43 -6.16 2.67
CA LEU A 52 4.76 -4.79 2.28
C LEU A 52 3.50 -3.98 1.95
N LEU A 53 2.51 -4.60 1.29
CA LEU A 53 1.21 -3.97 1.02
C LEU A 53 0.44 -3.65 2.31
N ILE A 54 0.49 -4.52 3.33
CA ILE A 54 -0.13 -4.25 4.63
C ILE A 54 0.52 -3.06 5.31
N ALA A 55 1.85 -2.96 5.27
CA ALA A 55 2.57 -1.81 5.84
C ALA A 55 2.16 -0.49 5.14
N ASP A 56 2.10 -0.48 3.81
CA ASP A 56 1.64 0.69 3.05
C ASP A 56 0.15 1.00 3.29
N ALA A 57 -0.69 -0.02 3.51
CA ALA A 57 -2.09 0.18 3.86
C ALA A 57 -2.23 0.86 5.24
N TRP A 58 -1.43 0.43 6.22
CA TRP A 58 -1.39 1.08 7.54
C TRP A 58 -0.94 2.54 7.43
N GLU A 59 0.13 2.80 6.68
CA GLU A 59 0.63 4.16 6.44
C GLU A 59 -0.42 5.03 5.73
N THR A 60 -1.17 4.47 4.79
CA THR A 60 -2.30 5.13 4.14
C THR A 60 -3.37 5.56 5.15
N LEU A 61 -3.78 4.64 6.04
CA LEU A 61 -4.78 4.95 7.08
C LEU A 61 -4.27 6.02 8.05
N LEU A 62 -3.02 5.91 8.50
CA LEU A 62 -2.40 6.86 9.41
C LEU A 62 -2.34 8.27 8.80
N ARG A 63 -1.87 8.38 7.54
CA ARG A 63 -1.84 9.65 6.80
C ARG A 63 -3.24 10.21 6.59
N THR A 64 -4.25 9.35 6.34
CA THR A 64 -5.66 9.77 6.22
C THR A 64 -6.11 10.45 7.50
N ILE A 65 -5.94 9.77 8.63
CA ILE A 65 -6.38 10.26 9.93
C ILE A 65 -5.65 11.56 10.28
N ASN A 66 -4.33 11.60 10.13
CA ASN A 66 -3.54 12.80 10.42
C ASN A 66 -3.98 14.00 9.57
N ARG A 67 -4.21 13.79 8.26
CA ARG A 67 -4.73 14.83 7.37
C ARG A 67 -6.10 15.34 7.82
N MET A 68 -7.02 14.44 8.18
CA MET A 68 -8.35 14.83 8.65
C MET A 68 -8.29 15.56 10.00
N LEU A 69 -7.38 15.15 10.91
CA LEU A 69 -7.16 15.83 12.18
C LEU A 69 -6.50 17.21 12.01
N SER A 70 -5.71 17.42 10.96
CA SER A 70 -5.12 18.73 10.63
C SER A 70 -6.02 19.61 9.75
N SER A 71 -7.16 19.11 9.31
CA SER A 71 -8.10 19.84 8.44
C SER A 71 -8.91 20.90 9.19
N PRO A 72 -9.62 21.82 8.49
CA PRO A 72 -10.50 22.81 9.12
C PRO A 72 -11.54 22.18 10.06
N ASN A 73 -12.05 22.99 11.00
CA ASN A 73 -12.96 22.54 12.06
C ASN A 73 -14.15 21.70 11.54
N GLU A 74 -14.73 22.06 10.40
CA GLU A 74 -15.85 21.31 9.79
C GLU A 74 -15.52 19.84 9.49
N THR A 75 -14.32 19.54 9.00
CA THR A 75 -13.87 18.16 8.73
C THR A 75 -13.58 17.42 10.04
N ARG A 76 -12.98 18.10 11.02
CA ARG A 76 -12.70 17.53 12.35
C ARG A 76 -13.98 17.25 13.12
N ASP A 77 -15.00 18.09 12.97
CA ASP A 77 -16.30 17.91 13.62
C ASP A 77 -17.02 16.67 13.08
N LYS A 78 -16.83 16.34 11.80
CA LYS A 78 -17.33 15.07 11.23
C LYS A 78 -16.67 13.83 11.82
N LEU A 79 -15.50 13.95 12.46
CA LEU A 79 -14.85 12.85 13.17
C LEU A 79 -15.42 12.61 14.58
N LYS A 80 -16.28 13.50 15.10
CA LYS A 80 -16.90 13.38 16.44
C LYS A 80 -18.04 12.36 16.41
N VAL A 81 -17.68 11.10 16.22
CA VAL A 81 -18.57 9.94 16.23
C VAL A 81 -18.74 9.35 17.63
N PHE A 82 -17.80 9.57 18.53
CA PHE A 82 -17.93 9.18 19.94
C PHE A 82 -18.52 10.33 20.76
N ARG A 83 -19.67 10.10 21.39
CA ARG A 83 -20.34 11.04 22.30
C ARG A 83 -20.73 10.28 23.56
N GLN A 84 -20.29 10.74 24.74
CA GLN A 84 -20.60 10.10 26.03
C GLN A 84 -20.28 8.58 26.06
N GLY A 85 -19.16 8.17 25.47
CA GLY A 85 -18.74 6.76 25.42
C GLY A 85 -19.49 5.88 24.42
N LYS A 86 -20.41 6.43 23.61
CA LYS A 86 -21.14 5.71 22.56
C LYS A 86 -20.73 6.18 21.18
N PHE A 87 -20.67 5.25 20.22
CA PHE A 87 -20.47 5.55 18.81
C PHE A 87 -21.80 5.95 18.16
N TYR A 88 -21.80 7.00 17.36
CA TYR A 88 -22.97 7.57 16.69
C TYR A 88 -22.76 7.68 15.18
N ASN A 89 -23.80 7.30 14.44
CA ASN A 89 -23.96 7.55 13.02
C ASN A 89 -24.94 8.71 12.80
N GLY A 90 -24.45 9.95 12.87
CA GLY A 90 -25.31 11.13 12.82
C GLY A 90 -26.11 11.31 14.11
N LEU A 91 -27.39 10.93 14.09
CA LEU A 91 -28.28 10.98 15.25
C LEU A 91 -28.57 9.60 15.86
N THR A 92 -28.25 8.51 15.16
CA THR A 92 -28.47 7.14 15.65
C THR A 92 -27.24 6.61 16.38
N PRO A 93 -27.39 5.90 17.51
CA PRO A 93 -26.28 5.16 18.12
C PRO A 93 -25.93 3.94 17.26
N GLY A 94 -24.66 3.79 16.89
CA GLY A 94 -24.23 2.64 16.10
C GLY A 94 -24.56 2.73 14.61
N ILE A 95 -24.24 1.64 13.91
CA ILE A 95 -24.78 1.29 12.59
C ILE A 95 -25.37 -0.11 12.77
N ASP A 96 -26.67 -0.26 12.55
CA ASP A 96 -27.30 -1.58 12.61
C ASP A 96 -27.23 -2.28 11.25
N CYS A 97 -26.29 -3.23 11.13
CA CYS A 97 -26.12 -4.01 9.91
C CYS A 97 -27.25 -5.02 9.64
N ARG A 98 -28.19 -5.23 10.59
CA ARG A 98 -29.33 -6.13 10.44
C ARG A 98 -30.61 -5.42 10.00
N ASN A 99 -30.59 -4.10 9.94
CA ASN A 99 -31.72 -3.32 9.47
C ASN A 99 -31.99 -3.63 7.99
N ASN A 100 -33.27 -3.65 7.60
CA ASN A 100 -33.68 -3.87 6.22
C ASN A 100 -33.34 -2.68 5.31
N PHE A 101 -33.00 -1.54 5.90
CA PHE A 101 -32.52 -0.34 5.21
C PHE A 101 -31.02 -0.15 5.45
N ILE A 102 -30.28 0.09 4.38
CA ILE A 102 -28.84 0.36 4.45
C ILE A 102 -28.63 1.79 4.95
N GLU A 103 -28.24 1.94 6.20
CA GLU A 103 -27.77 3.22 6.75
C GLU A 103 -26.29 3.42 6.42
N SER A 104 -26.00 4.43 5.60
CA SER A 104 -24.61 4.81 5.32
C SER A 104 -23.94 5.41 6.55
N TRP A 105 -22.65 5.14 6.74
CA TRP A 105 -21.84 5.84 7.73
C TRP A 105 -21.72 7.32 7.36
N SER A 106 -22.24 8.20 8.23
CA SER A 106 -22.41 9.64 8.01
C SER A 106 -21.12 10.36 7.60
N PRO A 107 -19.98 10.19 8.31
CA PRO A 107 -18.70 10.77 7.86
C PRO A 107 -17.96 9.89 6.82
N GLY A 108 -18.52 8.75 6.42
CA GLY A 108 -17.85 7.79 5.54
C GLY A 108 -17.43 8.37 4.20
N LYS A 109 -18.25 9.25 3.61
CA LYS A 109 -17.90 9.96 2.37
C LYS A 109 -16.64 10.81 2.55
N VAL A 110 -16.56 11.59 3.64
CA VAL A 110 -15.42 12.47 3.91
C VAL A 110 -14.17 11.66 4.21
N TYR A 111 -14.31 10.52 4.90
CA TYR A 111 -13.18 9.60 5.12
C TYR A 111 -12.67 9.03 3.80
N LEU A 112 -13.57 8.52 2.95
CA LEU A 112 -13.22 7.95 1.64
C LEU A 112 -12.54 8.99 0.74
N GLU A 113 -13.07 10.21 0.67
CA GLU A 113 -12.47 11.30 -0.12
C GLU A 113 -11.06 11.65 0.38
N ASN A 114 -10.82 11.66 1.70
CA ASN A 114 -9.49 11.92 2.24
C ASN A 114 -8.52 10.76 1.96
N LEU A 115 -9.00 9.52 2.06
CA LEU A 115 -8.22 8.32 1.80
C LEU A 115 -7.78 8.24 0.33
N LEU A 116 -8.69 8.47 -0.61
CA LEU A 116 -8.39 8.41 -2.04
C LEU A 116 -7.44 9.53 -2.51
N ASN A 117 -7.43 10.67 -1.81
CA ASN A 117 -6.55 11.80 -2.11
C ASN A 117 -5.14 11.67 -1.50
N ILE A 118 -4.77 10.51 -0.96
CA ILE A 118 -3.42 10.27 -0.44
C ILE A 118 -2.47 9.90 -1.59
N SER A 119 -1.28 10.48 -1.53
CA SER A 119 -0.13 10.09 -2.34
C SER A 119 1.13 10.13 -1.49
N PHE A 120 1.92 9.07 -1.53
CA PHE A 120 3.23 8.99 -0.88
C PHE A 120 4.06 7.87 -1.51
N HIS A 121 5.37 7.89 -1.25
CA HIS A 121 6.27 6.80 -1.61
C HIS A 121 6.38 5.82 -0.44
N GLY A 122 5.89 4.60 -0.65
CA GLY A 122 5.83 3.53 0.36
C GLY A 122 6.89 2.45 0.15
N LEU A 123 6.66 1.28 0.74
CA LEU A 123 7.47 0.07 0.55
C LEU A 123 7.17 -0.64 -0.78
N THR A 124 6.05 -0.31 -1.44
CA THR A 124 5.61 -0.92 -2.70
C THR A 124 5.56 0.07 -3.87
N GLY A 125 6.38 1.11 -3.84
CA GLY A 125 6.38 2.17 -4.84
C GLY A 125 5.58 3.40 -4.42
N ASN A 126 5.28 4.22 -5.41
CA ASN A 126 4.29 5.26 -5.28
C ASN A 126 2.91 4.65 -4.96
N VAL A 127 2.34 5.06 -3.83
CA VAL A 127 1.00 4.70 -3.37
C VAL A 127 0.07 5.86 -3.67
N GLN A 128 -0.84 5.66 -4.62
CA GLN A 128 -1.86 6.62 -5.00
C GLN A 128 -3.09 5.87 -5.50
N PHE A 129 -4.28 6.45 -5.32
CA PHE A 129 -5.55 5.84 -5.72
C PHE A 129 -6.31 6.70 -6.73
N SER A 130 -7.08 6.03 -7.58
CA SER A 130 -8.07 6.67 -8.44
C SER A 130 -9.25 7.15 -7.61
N ASN A 131 -9.55 8.44 -7.67
CA ASN A 131 -10.74 9.02 -7.04
C ASN A 131 -12.06 8.43 -7.58
N ARG A 132 -12.04 7.82 -8.78
CA ARG A 132 -13.23 7.21 -9.40
C ARG A 132 -13.45 5.76 -9.01
N THR A 133 -12.37 4.97 -8.93
CA THR A 133 -12.47 3.50 -8.80
C THR A 133 -11.89 2.97 -7.49
N GLY A 134 -11.11 3.76 -6.76
CA GLY A 134 -10.36 3.31 -5.58
C GLY A 134 -9.17 2.40 -5.90
N GLN A 135 -8.90 2.11 -7.17
CA GLN A 135 -7.76 1.28 -7.59
C GLN A 135 -6.46 2.06 -7.49
N ARG A 136 -5.35 1.35 -7.24
CA ARG A 136 -3.99 1.94 -7.30
C ARG A 136 -3.72 2.52 -8.69
N THR A 137 -3.07 3.67 -8.73
CA THR A 137 -2.66 4.36 -9.96
C THR A 137 -1.21 4.82 -9.87
N ASN A 138 -0.55 5.06 -11.01
CA ASN A 138 0.85 5.55 -11.05
C ASN A 138 1.79 4.66 -10.21
N TYR A 139 1.65 3.34 -10.35
CA TYR A 139 2.54 2.34 -9.75
C TYR A 139 3.43 1.74 -10.84
N THR A 140 4.57 1.21 -10.42
CA THR A 140 5.54 0.54 -11.29
C THR A 140 5.80 -0.86 -10.79
N PHE A 141 5.87 -1.82 -11.71
CA PHE A 141 6.35 -3.18 -11.46
C PHE A 141 7.63 -3.40 -12.25
N ASP A 142 8.62 -4.01 -11.63
CA ASP A 142 9.78 -4.46 -12.38
C ASP A 142 9.50 -5.79 -13.06
N VAL A 143 10.10 -5.99 -14.22
CA VAL A 143 9.99 -7.21 -14.99
C VAL A 143 11.33 -7.93 -14.94
N TYR A 144 11.27 -9.18 -14.49
CA TYR A 144 12.42 -10.06 -14.41
C TYR A 144 12.25 -11.24 -15.34
N ARG A 145 13.37 -11.67 -15.90
CA ARG A 145 13.47 -12.90 -16.68
C ARG A 145 14.44 -13.85 -16.01
N VAL A 146 14.01 -15.09 -15.87
CA VAL A 146 14.86 -16.23 -15.50
C VAL A 146 14.93 -17.15 -16.70
N THR A 147 16.16 -17.50 -17.09
CA THR A 147 16.41 -18.48 -18.14
C THR A 147 17.07 -19.71 -17.52
N ARG A 148 17.25 -20.76 -18.31
CA ARG A 148 17.97 -21.97 -17.86
C ARG A 148 19.39 -21.68 -17.35
N ASN A 149 20.04 -20.66 -17.92
CA ASN A 149 21.45 -20.38 -17.69
C ASN A 149 21.67 -19.12 -16.85
N ASP A 150 20.64 -18.27 -16.71
CA ASP A 150 20.75 -16.97 -16.07
C ASP A 150 19.90 -16.93 -14.79
N MET A 151 20.50 -16.41 -13.73
CA MET A 151 19.77 -15.94 -12.54
C MET A 151 18.75 -14.86 -12.93
N PRO A 152 17.76 -14.54 -12.04
CA PRO A 152 16.81 -13.46 -12.31
C PRO A 152 17.51 -12.19 -12.78
N LYS A 153 17.24 -11.79 -14.03
CA LYS A 153 17.77 -10.59 -14.64
C LYS A 153 16.63 -9.59 -14.81
N HIS A 154 16.83 -8.38 -14.31
CA HIS A 154 15.94 -7.26 -14.59
C HIS A 154 15.97 -6.95 -16.10
N ILE A 155 14.81 -6.93 -16.74
CA ILE A 155 14.68 -6.72 -18.19
C ILE A 155 13.88 -5.47 -18.55
N GLY A 156 13.28 -4.77 -17.58
CA GLY A 156 12.44 -3.60 -17.85
C GLY A 156 11.41 -3.39 -16.76
N PHE A 157 10.48 -2.46 -16.98
CA PHE A 157 9.43 -2.14 -16.02
C PHE A 157 8.08 -1.93 -16.71
N PHE A 158 7.00 -2.17 -15.96
CA PHE A 158 5.65 -1.83 -16.33
C PHE A 158 5.20 -0.64 -15.49
N ARG A 159 4.78 0.46 -16.14
CA ARG A 159 4.23 1.62 -15.46
C ARG A 159 2.75 1.79 -15.81
N ALA A 160 1.90 1.76 -14.79
CA ALA A 160 0.49 2.04 -14.98
C ALA A 160 0.26 3.53 -15.31
N PRO A 161 -0.63 3.88 -16.26
CA PRO A 161 -1.63 3.00 -16.86
C PRO A 161 -1.27 2.30 -18.19
N THR A 162 -0.17 2.61 -18.90
CA THR A 162 -0.13 2.24 -20.35
C THR A 162 1.21 1.88 -21.00
N THR A 163 2.35 1.77 -20.31
CA THR A 163 3.59 1.33 -20.99
C THR A 163 4.35 0.25 -20.24
N LEU A 164 4.54 -0.88 -20.94
CA LEU A 164 5.58 -1.85 -20.66
C LEU A 164 6.82 -1.40 -21.41
N GLU A 165 7.89 -1.08 -20.68
CA GLU A 165 9.19 -0.67 -21.23
C GLU A 165 10.18 -1.81 -20.97
N VAL A 166 10.57 -2.53 -22.03
CA VAL A 166 11.48 -3.70 -22.02
C VAL A 166 12.65 -3.45 -22.94
#